data_AF-A0A517VAZ7-F1
#
_entry.id   AF-A0A517VAZ7-F1
#
_cell.length_a   1.000
_cell.length_b   1.000
_cell.length_c   1.000
_cell.angle_alpha   90.00
_cell.angle_beta   90.00
_cell.angle_gamma   90.00
#
_symmetry.space_group_name_H-M   'P 1'
#
loop_
_entity.id
_entity.type
_entity.pdbx_description
1 polymer ?
#
loop_
_entity_poly.entity_id
_entity_poly.type
_entity_poly.pdbx_seq_one_letter_code
_entity_poly.pdbx_strand_id
1 'polypeptide(L)' 'MDPQVAWEEMLAAIVENDLFEAELRAEYLIDWLDKNGFPPQTVSRVLPKEWDQMICRYVCRKVMMAVQTPGG' A
#
# COMPACT_ATOMS: atom_id res chain seq x y z
N MET A 1 -4.76 -2.69 12.42
CA MET A 1 -4.22 -3.73 11.54
C MET A 1 -2.70 -3.61 11.58
N ASP A 2 -1.97 -4.69 11.39
CA ASP A 2 -0.51 -4.56 11.26
C ASP A 2 -0.20 -3.98 9.87
N PRO A 3 0.70 -2.98 9.72
CA PRO A 3 1.01 -2.40 8.42
C PRO A 3 1.58 -3.44 7.43
N GLN A 4 2.31 -4.45 7.91
CA GLN A 4 2.81 -5.54 7.07
C GLN A 4 1.66 -6.38 6.52
N VAL A 5 0.69 -6.72 7.36
CA VAL A 5 -0.51 -7.45 6.94
C VAL A 5 -1.31 -6.64 5.92
N ALA A 6 -1.53 -5.35 6.17
CA ALA A 6 -2.24 -4.47 5.24
C ALA A 6 -1.52 -4.36 3.87
N TRP A 7 -0.20 -4.35 3.88
CA TRP A 7 0.62 -4.37 2.66
C TRP A 7 0.47 -5.66 1.86
N GLU A 8 0.55 -6.81 2.54
CA GLU A 8 0.39 -8.12 1.91
C GLU A 8 -1.02 -8.31 1.35
N GLU A 9 -2.06 -7.92 2.10
CA GLU A 9 -3.46 -7.97 1.66
C GLU A 9 -3.69 -7.04 0.46
N MET A 10 -3.11 -5.84 0.45
CA MET A 10 -3.18 -4.94 -0.71
C MET A 10 -2.58 -5.58 -1.97
N LEU A 11 -1.40 -6.19 -1.85
CA LEU A 11 -0.75 -6.85 -2.99
C LEU A 11 -1.52 -8.07 -3.47
N ALA A 12 -2.10 -8.86 -2.56
CA ALA A 12 -2.96 -9.98 -2.90
C ALA A 12 -4.21 -9.52 -3.66
N ALA A 13 -4.89 -8.48 -3.19
CA ALA A 13 -6.06 -7.90 -3.85
C ALA A 13 -5.74 -7.39 -5.27
N ILE A 14 -4.57 -6.79 -5.49
CA ILE A 14 -4.09 -6.41 -6.83
C ILE A 14 -3.97 -7.64 -7.74
N VAL A 15 -3.38 -8.74 -7.24
CA VAL A 15 -3.23 -9.99 -8.00
C VAL A 15 -4.59 -10.60 -8.35
N GLU A 16 -5.57 -10.48 -7.45
CA GLU A 16 -6.94 -10.96 -7.63
C GLU A 16 -7.83 -10.00 -8.44
N ASN A 17 -7.30 -8.83 -8.83
CA ASN A 17 -8.02 -7.75 -9.49
C ASN A 17 -9.21 -7.22 -8.65
N ASP A 18 -9.16 -7.39 -7.33
CA ASP A 18 -10.06 -6.75 -6.37
C ASP A 18 -9.54 -5.34 -6.06
N LEU A 19 -9.83 -4.41 -6.96
CA LEU A 19 -9.34 -3.04 -6.86
C LEU A 19 -9.95 -2.28 -5.68
N PHE A 20 -11.16 -2.65 -5.24
CA PHE A 20 -11.81 -2.02 -4.10
C PHE A 20 -11.09 -2.39 -2.79
N GLU A 21 -10.80 -3.68 -2.59
CA GLU A 21 -10.05 -4.11 -1.42
C GLU A 21 -8.62 -3.57 -1.43
N ALA A 22 -7.98 -3.52 -2.60
CA ALA A 22 -6.66 -2.91 -2.75
C ALA A 22 -6.67 -1.42 -2.35
N GLU A 23 -7.68 -0.65 -2.78
CA GLU A 23 -7.84 0.76 -2.40
C GLU A 23 -8.03 0.92 -0.89
N LEU A 24 -8.93 0.13 -0.28
CA LEU A 24 -9.18 0.16 1.16
C LEU A 24 -7.90 -0.06 1.98
N ARG A 25 -7.05 -1.00 1.56
CA ARG A 25 -5.75 -1.24 2.20
C ARG A 25 -4.73 -0.13 1.93
N ALA A 26 -4.74 0.43 0.72
CA ALA A 26 -3.89 1.57 0.37
C ALA A 26 -4.22 2.81 1.22
N GLU A 27 -5.50 3.13 1.42
CA GLU A 27 -5.95 4.23 2.28
C GLU A 27 -5.49 4.03 3.72
N TYR A 28 -5.69 2.83 4.27
CA TYR A 28 -5.24 2.49 5.61
C TYR A 28 -3.73 2.71 5.80
N LEU A 29 -2.91 2.28 4.83
CA LEU A 29 -1.46 2.42 4.88
C LEU A 29 -1.01 3.89 4.79
N ILE A 30 -1.66 4.69 3.95
CA ILE A 30 -1.39 6.14 3.89
C ILE A 30 -1.70 6.81 5.22
N ASP A 31 -2.88 6.56 5.78
CA ASP A 31 -3.30 7.08 7.08
C ASP A 31 -2.33 6.69 8.21
N TRP A 32 -1.85 5.45 8.17
CA TRP A 32 -0.87 4.94 9.11
C TRP A 32 0.47 5.69 9.00
N LEU A 33 0.98 5.87 7.79
CA LEU A 33 2.23 6.57 7.53
C LEU A 33 2.15 8.08 7.79
N ASP A 34 0.98 8.69 7.60
CA ASP A 34 0.72 10.09 7.92
C ASP A 34 0.69 10.35 9.43
N LYS A 35 0.36 9.33 10.22
CA LYS A 35 0.46 9.33 11.69
C LYS A 35 1.85 8.97 12.21
N ASN A 36 2.89 9.02 11.36
CA ASN A 36 4.26 8.60 11.66
C ASN A 36 4.38 7.12 12.10
N GLY A 37 3.48 6.25 11.62
CA GLY A 37 3.57 4.81 11.84
C GLY A 37 4.79 4.19 11.15
N PHE A 38 5.24 3.04 11.65
CA PHE A 38 6.33 2.28 11.02
C PHE A 38 5.88 1.72 9.66
N PRO A 39 6.69 1.83 8.61
CA PRO A 39 6.32 1.33 7.30
C PRO A 39 6.36 -0.20 7.24
N PRO A 40 5.56 -0.84 6.36
CA PRO A 40 5.72 -2.25 6.04
C PRO A 40 7.03 -2.48 5.28
N GLN A 41 7.57 -3.69 5.37
CA GLN A 41 8.72 -4.08 4.58
C GLN A 41 8.29 -4.33 3.13
N THR A 42 8.80 -3.52 2.20
CA THR A 42 8.31 -3.49 0.81
C THR A 42 9.00 -4.49 -0.10
N VAL A 43 10.13 -5.06 0.34
CA VAL A 43 10.94 -6.05 -0.39
C VAL A 43 11.47 -7.10 0.57
N SER A 44 11.84 -8.30 0.11
CA SER A 44 12.25 -9.40 0.99
C SER A 44 13.52 -9.18 1.83
N ARG A 45 14.29 -8.13 1.55
CA ARG A 45 15.48 -7.74 2.33
C ARG A 45 15.19 -6.51 3.18
N VAL A 46 15.86 -6.40 4.32
CA VAL A 46 15.79 -5.22 5.18
C VAL A 46 16.52 -4.05 4.50
N LEU A 47 15.80 -2.93 4.34
CA LEU A 47 16.32 -1.67 3.83
C LEU A 47 16.07 -0.55 4.85
N PRO A 48 16.65 0.65 4.66
CA PRO A 48 16.33 1.79 5.51
C PRO A 48 14.82 2.07 5.50
N LYS A 49 14.25 2.45 6.65
CA LYS A 49 12.82 2.74 6.78
C LYS A 49 12.32 3.79 5.80
N GLU A 50 13.18 4.72 5.40
CA GLU A 50 12.87 5.78 4.43
C GLU A 50 12.58 5.20 3.04
N TRP A 51 13.26 4.11 2.67
CA TRP A 51 12.98 3.36 1.45
C TRP A 51 11.58 2.76 1.51
N ASP A 52 11.29 2.01 2.57
CA ASP A 52 10.01 1.33 2.74
C ASP A 52 8.84 2.33 2.81
N GLN A 53 9.03 3.44 3.50
CA GLN A 53 8.04 4.53 3.55
C GLN A 53 7.80 5.14 2.16
N MET A 54 8.85 5.41 1.40
CA MET A 54 8.75 5.97 0.05
C MET A 54 8.02 5.01 -0.90
N ILE A 55 8.43 3.74 -0.91
CA ILE A 55 7.85 2.71 -1.79
C ILE A 55 6.39 2.45 -1.42
N CYS A 56 6.10 2.28 -0.13
CA CYS A 56 4.73 2.05 0.34
C CYS A 56 3.81 3.20 -0.10
N ARG A 57 4.20 4.46 0.14
CA ARG A 57 3.42 5.64 -0.31
C ARG A 57 3.23 5.68 -1.83
N TYR A 58 4.28 5.39 -2.58
CA TYR A 58 4.22 5.40 -4.05
C TYR A 58 3.21 4.36 -4.57
N VAL A 59 3.29 3.12 -4.08
CA VAL A 59 2.40 2.03 -4.50
C VAL A 59 0.95 2.31 -4.09
N CYS A 60 0.70 2.71 -2.85
CA CYS A 60 -0.66 3.04 -2.40
C CYS A 60 -1.29 4.13 -3.26
N ARG A 61 -0.53 5.18 -3.62
CA ARG A 61 -1.01 6.22 -4.55
C ARG A 61 -1.33 5.70 -5.93
N LYS A 62 -0.52 4.78 -6.47
CA LYS A 62 -0.79 4.16 -7.78
C LYS A 62 -2.05 3.30 -7.76
N VAL A 63 -2.28 2.56 -6.67
CA VAL A 63 -3.51 1.79 -6.47
C VAL A 63 -4.72 2.72 -6.48
N MET A 64 -4.73 3.77 -5.64
CA MET A 64 -5.84 4.74 -5.59
C MET A 64 -6.09 5.43 -6.94
N MET A 65 -5.04 5.78 -7.69
CA MET A 65 -5.19 6.35 -9.03
C MET A 65 -5.82 5.37 -10.04
N ALA A 66 -5.52 4.08 -9.92
CA ALA A 66 -6.08 3.06 -10.82
C ALA A 66 -7.59 2.90 -10.61
N VAL A 67 -8.08 3.03 -9.37
CA VAL A 67 -9.51 2.98 -9.06
C VAL A 67 -10.25 4.24 -9.54
N GLN A 68 -9.61 5.40 -9.46
CA GLN A 68 -10.21 6.68 -9.86
C GLN A 68 -10.23 6.94 -11.37
N THR A 69 -9.52 6.14 -12.16
CA THR A 69 -9.53 6.28 -13.63
C THR A 69 -10.78 5.57 -14.16
N PRO A 70 -11.81 6.27 -14.71
CA PRO A 70 -12.90 5.60 -15.40
C PRO A 70 -12.29 4.87 -16.59
N GLY A 71 -12.64 3.59 -16.76
CA GLY A 71 -12.07 2.72 -17.79
C GLY A 71 -11.88 3.41 -19.14
N GLY A 72 -10.67 3.26 -19.70
CA GLY A 72 -10.38 3.60 -21.10
C GLY A 72 -11.00 2.61 -22.07
#